data_AF-A0A969E248-F1
#
_entry.id   AF-A0A969E248-F1
#
_cell.length_a   1.000
_cell.length_b   1.000
_cell.length_c   1.000
_cell.angle_alpha   90.00
_cell.angle_beta   90.00
_cell.angle_gamma   90.00
#
_symmetry.space_group_name_H-M   'P 1'
#
loop_
_entity.id
_entity.type
_entity.pdbx_description
1 polymer ?
#
loop_
_entity_poly.entity_id
_entity_poly.type
_entity_poly.pdbx_seq_one_letter_code
_entity_poly.pdbx_strand_id
1 'polypeptide(L)'
;MVFLDELPWLDTPQSGFIPALEHFWNSWASARRDIILVVCGSSASWIINKINNNKGGLHNRLTKRIKLEPFTLAETEAFFKNKNSAFERIQIAQLYMVLGGIPFYLDMVETGQSAVQNINRLCFEEGGELRSEFDNLYASLFKNAQEHVAVIEALATKASGLSREELIKTAKINNGGGTTMLLKELEECGFIRKYPAF
;
A
#
# COMPACT_ATOMS: atom_id res chain seq x y z
N MET A 1 -5.93 24.58 -8.29
CA MET A 1 -5.49 23.33 -7.65
C MET A 1 -4.38 22.74 -8.51
N VAL A 2 -3.26 22.35 -7.90
CA VAL A 2 -2.16 21.63 -8.55
C VAL A 2 -2.16 20.22 -7.97
N PHE A 3 -2.25 19.20 -8.81
CA PHE A 3 -2.21 17.79 -8.41
C PHE A 3 -0.98 17.14 -9.04
N LEU A 4 -0.10 16.63 -8.20
CA LEU A 4 1.09 15.90 -8.62
C LEU A 4 0.92 14.44 -8.22
N ASP A 5 0.65 13.61 -9.22
CA ASP A 5 0.58 12.17 -9.05
C ASP A 5 1.98 11.57 -8.99
N GLU A 6 2.14 10.56 -8.13
CA GLU A 6 3.37 9.79 -8.01
C GLU A 6 4.65 10.65 -7.86
N LEU A 7 4.63 11.59 -6.91
CA LEU A 7 5.76 12.47 -6.61
C LEU A 7 7.11 11.73 -6.36
N PRO A 8 7.15 10.54 -5.72
CA PRO A 8 8.40 9.79 -5.57
C PRO A 8 9.12 9.52 -6.91
N TRP A 9 8.39 9.39 -8.02
CA TRP A 9 8.96 9.19 -9.34
C TRP A 9 9.63 10.44 -9.92
N LEU A 10 9.21 11.62 -9.49
CA LEU A 10 9.83 12.89 -9.90
C LEU A 10 11.12 13.19 -9.12
N ASP A 11 11.33 12.55 -7.96
CA ASP A 11 12.52 12.67 -7.12
C ASP A 11 13.59 11.62 -7.49
N THR A 12 14.02 11.61 -8.75
CA THR A 12 15.14 10.76 -9.20
C THR A 12 16.49 11.33 -8.75
N PRO A 13 17.56 10.51 -8.65
CA PRO A 13 18.89 11.00 -8.33
C PRO A 13 19.29 12.15 -9.28
N GLN A 14 19.73 13.27 -8.72
CA GLN A 14 20.11 14.51 -9.43
C GLN A 14 18.96 15.29 -10.10
N SER A 15 17.70 14.91 -9.91
CA SER A 15 16.56 15.68 -10.45
C SER A 15 16.47 17.11 -9.91
N GLY A 16 16.89 17.33 -8.66
CA GLY A 16 16.74 18.62 -7.97
C GLY A 16 15.28 19.04 -7.78
N PHE A 17 14.31 18.13 -8.01
CA PHE A 17 12.90 18.46 -8.07
C PHE A 17 12.36 18.92 -6.71
N ILE A 18 12.67 18.19 -5.64
CA ILE A 18 12.24 18.56 -4.29
C ILE A 18 12.74 19.97 -3.92
N PRO A 19 14.04 20.29 -4.03
CA PRO A 19 14.53 21.67 -3.85
C PRO A 19 13.81 22.73 -4.69
N ALA A 20 13.53 22.45 -5.96
CA ALA A 20 12.80 23.37 -6.83
C ALA A 20 11.35 23.59 -6.36
N LEU A 21 10.69 22.52 -5.93
CA LEU A 21 9.35 22.58 -5.36
C LEU A 21 9.34 23.36 -4.03
N GLU A 22 10.35 23.18 -3.17
CA GLU A 22 10.49 23.97 -1.93
C GLU A 22 10.66 25.46 -2.26
N HIS A 23 11.50 25.79 -3.25
CA HIS A 23 11.74 27.17 -3.67
C HIS A 23 10.48 27.81 -4.25
N PHE A 24 9.76 27.10 -5.13
CA PHE A 24 8.48 27.54 -5.68
C PHE A 24 7.45 27.82 -4.57
N TRP A 25 7.33 26.88 -3.62
CA TRP A 25 6.35 27.00 -2.54
C TRP A 25 6.66 28.20 -1.64
N ASN A 26 7.92 28.33 -1.20
CA ASN A 26 8.30 29.38 -0.28
C ASN A 26 8.34 30.76 -0.94
N SER A 27 8.75 30.87 -2.20
CA SER A 27 8.90 32.16 -2.88
C SER A 27 7.61 32.73 -3.45
N TRP A 28 6.66 31.88 -3.85
CA TRP A 28 5.47 32.33 -4.58
C TRP A 28 4.16 31.77 -4.04
N ALA A 29 4.07 30.46 -3.80
CA ALA A 29 2.80 29.85 -3.42
C ALA A 29 2.37 30.20 -1.99
N SER A 30 3.31 30.38 -1.06
CA SER A 30 3.03 30.63 0.37
C SER A 30 2.31 31.97 0.64
N ALA A 31 2.50 32.97 -0.22
CA ALA A 31 1.85 34.28 -0.12
C ALA A 31 0.41 34.28 -0.68
N ARG A 32 -0.01 33.18 -1.30
CA ARG A 32 -1.28 33.06 -2.02
C ARG A 32 -2.25 32.16 -1.27
N ARG A 33 -3.52 32.54 -1.27
CA ARG A 33 -4.61 31.75 -0.64
C ARG A 33 -5.46 30.98 -1.66
N ASP A 34 -5.19 31.16 -2.95
CA ASP A 34 -5.92 30.58 -4.07
C ASP A 34 -5.24 29.33 -4.66
N ILE A 35 -4.22 28.80 -3.99
CA ILE A 35 -3.45 27.64 -4.44
C ILE A 35 -3.54 26.52 -3.41
N ILE A 36 -3.91 25.34 -3.90
CA ILE A 36 -3.85 24.09 -3.16
C ILE A 36 -2.96 23.15 -3.97
N LEU A 37 -1.92 22.64 -3.34
CA LEU A 37 -1.08 21.57 -3.88
C LEU A 37 -1.48 20.26 -3.21
N VAL A 38 -1.85 19.29 -4.03
CA VAL A 38 -2.13 17.92 -3.62
C VAL A 38 -1.06 17.03 -4.23
N VAL A 39 -0.50 16.18 -3.40
CA VAL A 39 0.59 15.27 -3.75
C VAL A 39 0.18 13.88 -3.32
N CYS A 40 0.39 12.90 -4.19
CA CYS A 40 0.27 11.49 -3.83
C CYS A 40 1.53 10.71 -4.25
N GLY A 41 1.63 9.50 -3.73
CA GLY A 41 2.70 8.58 -4.04
C GLY A 41 2.47 7.24 -3.36
N SER A 42 2.79 6.16 -4.07
CA SER A 42 2.67 4.78 -3.58
C SER A 42 3.69 4.43 -2.49
N SER A 43 4.81 5.17 -2.41
CA SER A 43 5.82 4.97 -1.37
C SER A 43 5.54 5.77 -0.09
N ALA A 44 4.85 5.14 0.87
CA ALA A 44 4.61 5.70 2.20
C ALA A 44 5.93 6.11 2.89
N SER A 45 6.97 5.27 2.76
CA SER A 45 8.30 5.49 3.32
C SER A 45 8.98 6.73 2.72
N TRP A 46 8.86 6.94 1.41
CA TRP A 46 9.39 8.14 0.76
C TRP A 46 8.65 9.39 1.25
N ILE A 47 7.31 9.36 1.27
CA ILE A 47 6.50 10.49 1.76
C ILE A 47 6.89 10.83 3.21
N ILE A 48 7.03 9.83 4.07
CA ILE A 48 7.43 10.06 5.47
C ILE A 48 8.85 10.59 5.58
N ASN A 49 9.82 10.03 4.85
CA ASN A 49 11.22 10.44 5.00
C ASN A 49 11.54 11.78 4.30
N LYS A 50 10.94 12.06 3.15
CA LYS A 50 11.24 13.21 2.29
C LYS A 50 10.26 14.38 2.43
N ILE A 51 9.06 14.14 2.93
CA ILE A 51 8.09 15.21 3.22
C ILE A 51 7.96 15.44 4.73
N ASN A 52 7.85 14.39 5.55
CA ASN A 52 7.63 14.57 7.00
C ASN A 52 8.94 14.79 7.79
N ASN A 53 9.97 13.97 7.58
CA ASN A 53 11.23 14.03 8.34
C ASN A 53 12.31 14.88 7.67
N ASN A 54 11.98 15.52 6.56
CA ASN A 54 12.94 16.33 5.85
C ASN A 54 13.24 17.58 6.69
N LYS A 55 14.50 17.79 7.04
CA LYS A 55 14.96 19.03 7.72
C LYS A 55 14.92 20.25 6.77
N GLY A 56 14.33 20.11 5.58
CA GLY A 56 14.24 21.09 4.51
C GLY A 56 13.03 22.03 4.60
N GLY A 57 12.83 22.84 3.55
CA GLY A 57 11.91 23.99 3.55
C GLY A 57 10.42 23.67 3.40
N LEU A 58 10.04 22.42 3.13
CA LEU A 58 8.64 21.96 3.13
C LEU A 58 8.18 21.46 4.52
N HIS A 59 9.09 21.29 5.47
CA HIS A 59 8.76 20.96 6.85
C HIS A 59 7.84 22.05 7.42
N ASN A 60 6.73 21.67 8.07
CA ASN A 60 5.62 22.56 8.50
C ASN A 60 4.77 23.23 7.38
N ARG A 61 4.92 22.86 6.11
CA ARG A 61 4.01 23.31 5.03
C ARG A 61 2.89 22.32 4.72
N LEU A 62 3.04 21.07 5.16
CA LEU A 62 2.00 20.05 5.05
C LEU A 62 0.82 20.41 5.95
N THR A 63 -0.32 20.75 5.34
CA THR A 63 -1.53 21.16 6.07
C THR A 63 -2.41 19.98 6.44
N LYS A 64 -2.51 18.97 5.56
CA LYS A 64 -3.33 17.78 5.79
C LYS A 64 -2.67 16.57 5.17
N ARG A 65 -2.74 15.44 5.89
CA ARG A 65 -2.37 14.11 5.38
C ARG A 65 -3.64 13.29 5.23
N ILE A 66 -3.79 12.64 4.08
CA ILE A 66 -4.83 11.64 3.84
C ILE A 66 -4.10 10.32 3.63
N LYS A 67 -4.28 9.39 4.56
CA LYS A 67 -3.86 8.00 4.36
C LYS A 67 -5.07 7.25 3.82
N LEU A 68 -4.97 6.81 2.57
CA LEU A 68 -5.99 5.94 1.99
C LEU A 68 -5.76 4.53 2.52
N GLU A 69 -6.71 4.04 3.29
CA GLU A 69 -6.75 2.65 3.75
C GLU A 69 -7.59 1.83 2.77
N PRO A 70 -7.43 0.49 2.74
CA PRO A 70 -8.38 -0.39 2.07
C PRO A 70 -9.80 -0.14 2.58
N PHE A 71 -10.79 -0.34 1.73
CA PHE A 71 -12.19 -0.26 2.14
C PHE A 71 -12.47 -1.22 3.29
N THR A 72 -13.31 -0.78 4.20
CA THR A 72 -13.96 -1.64 5.18
C THR A 72 -14.97 -2.56 4.49
N LEU A 73 -15.46 -3.57 5.20
CA LEU A 73 -16.54 -4.43 4.70
C LEU A 73 -17.80 -3.62 4.35
N ALA A 74 -18.11 -2.58 5.13
CA ALA A 74 -19.25 -1.69 4.87
C ALA A 74 -19.05 -0.83 3.61
N GLU A 75 -17.85 -0.31 3.40
CA GLU A 75 -17.51 0.42 2.17
C GLU A 75 -17.47 -0.50 0.95
N THR A 76 -17.05 -1.76 1.13
CA THR A 76 -17.11 -2.79 0.08
C THR A 76 -18.55 -3.13 -0.29
N GLU A 77 -19.46 -3.22 0.69
CA GLU A 77 -20.89 -3.36 0.43
C GLU A 77 -21.43 -2.14 -0.35
N ALA A 78 -21.02 -0.92 0.02
CA ALA A 78 -21.40 0.29 -0.70
C ALA A 78 -20.85 0.34 -2.14
N PHE A 79 -19.60 -0.11 -2.34
CA PHE A 79 -18.96 -0.21 -3.64
C PHE A 79 -19.74 -1.13 -4.58
N PHE A 80 -20.09 -2.33 -4.14
CA PHE A 80 -20.84 -3.29 -4.94
C PHE A 80 -22.27 -2.85 -5.22
N LYS A 81 -22.92 -2.17 -4.27
CA LYS A 81 -24.24 -1.53 -4.52
C LYS A 81 -24.16 -0.47 -5.61
N ASN A 82 -23.10 0.35 -5.61
CA ASN A 82 -22.88 1.36 -6.64
C ASN A 82 -22.60 0.72 -8.03
N LYS A 83 -21.96 -0.45 -8.05
CA LYS A 83 -21.76 -1.26 -9.26
C LYS A 83 -23.03 -2.01 -9.73
N ASN A 84 -24.19 -1.73 -9.12
CA ASN A 84 -25.47 -2.40 -9.40
C ASN A 84 -25.39 -3.94 -9.29
N SER A 85 -24.57 -4.45 -8.37
CA SER A 85 -24.51 -5.89 -8.15
C SER A 85 -25.73 -6.37 -7.35
N ALA A 86 -26.18 -7.59 -7.64
CA ALA A 86 -27.23 -8.28 -6.88
C ALA A 86 -26.66 -9.16 -5.75
N PHE A 87 -25.43 -8.87 -5.28
CA PHE A 87 -24.77 -9.71 -4.29
C PHE A 87 -25.45 -9.66 -2.94
N GLU A 88 -25.67 -10.83 -2.35
CA GLU A 88 -26.04 -10.95 -0.95
C GLU A 88 -24.86 -10.61 -0.04
N ARG A 89 -25.14 -10.19 1.20
CA ARG A 89 -24.09 -9.85 2.17
C ARG A 89 -23.08 -10.97 2.41
N ILE A 90 -23.51 -12.23 2.33
CA ILE A 90 -22.62 -13.38 2.48
C ILE A 90 -21.61 -13.47 1.31
N GLN A 91 -22.04 -13.16 0.09
CA GLN A 91 -21.17 -13.13 -1.08
C GLN A 91 -20.19 -11.96 -1.01
N ILE A 92 -20.65 -10.80 -0.56
CA ILE A 92 -19.79 -9.63 -0.33
C ILE A 92 -18.72 -9.97 0.73
N ALA A 93 -19.12 -10.63 1.83
CA ALA A 93 -18.17 -11.06 2.85
C ALA A 93 -17.15 -12.07 2.31
N GLN A 94 -17.57 -13.03 1.48
CA GLN A 94 -16.66 -13.98 0.82
C GLN A 94 -15.65 -13.27 -0.09
N LEU A 95 -16.12 -12.36 -0.94
CA LEU A 95 -15.25 -11.57 -1.81
C LEU A 95 -14.27 -10.72 -0.98
N TYR A 96 -14.75 -10.07 0.08
CA TYR A 96 -13.91 -9.27 0.97
C TYR A 96 -12.85 -10.10 1.71
N MET A 97 -13.17 -11.33 2.14
CA MET A 97 -12.20 -12.20 2.80
C MET A 97 -11.07 -12.65 1.86
N VAL A 98 -11.35 -12.80 0.56
CA VAL A 98 -10.36 -13.26 -0.42
C VAL A 98 -9.59 -12.11 -1.04
N LEU A 99 -10.28 -11.04 -1.44
CA LEU A 99 -9.71 -9.91 -2.18
C LEU A 99 -9.30 -8.75 -1.27
N GLY A 100 -9.75 -8.75 -0.01
CA GLY A 100 -9.64 -7.62 0.89
C GLY A 100 -10.53 -6.44 0.47
N GLY A 101 -10.16 -5.25 0.97
CA GLY A 101 -10.83 -3.98 0.67
C GLY A 101 -10.18 -3.17 -0.45
N ILE A 102 -9.33 -3.77 -1.28
CA ILE A 102 -8.55 -3.03 -2.28
C ILE A 102 -9.47 -2.74 -3.50
N PRO A 103 -9.78 -1.46 -3.81
CA PRO A 103 -10.73 -1.14 -4.87
C PRO A 103 -10.34 -1.70 -6.24
N PHE A 104 -9.03 -1.75 -6.53
CA PHE A 104 -8.48 -2.31 -7.76
C PHE A 104 -8.87 -3.79 -7.95
N TYR A 105 -8.77 -4.63 -6.91
CA TYR A 105 -9.18 -6.04 -6.99
C TYR A 105 -10.70 -6.19 -6.98
N LEU A 106 -11.41 -5.36 -6.20
CA LEU A 106 -12.88 -5.37 -6.18
C LEU A 106 -13.48 -4.99 -7.54
N ASP A 107 -12.81 -4.16 -8.31
CA ASP A 107 -13.29 -3.78 -9.64
C ASP A 107 -13.15 -4.91 -10.68
N MET A 108 -12.27 -5.88 -10.45
CA MET A 108 -12.15 -7.08 -11.29
C MET A 108 -13.31 -8.06 -11.11
N VAL A 109 -14.16 -7.86 -10.09
CA VAL A 109 -15.32 -8.72 -9.81
C VAL A 109 -16.44 -8.42 -10.80
N GLU A 110 -16.92 -9.49 -11.45
CA GLU A 110 -18.04 -9.51 -12.38
C GLU A 110 -19.36 -9.69 -11.63
N THR A 111 -20.26 -8.71 -11.74
CA THR A 111 -21.52 -8.68 -10.97
C THR A 111 -22.53 -9.75 -11.40
N GLY A 112 -22.40 -10.29 -12.62
CA GLY A 112 -23.22 -11.38 -13.13
C GLY A 112 -22.77 -12.78 -12.68
N GLN A 113 -21.60 -12.89 -12.04
CA GLN A 113 -21.06 -14.15 -11.54
C GLN A 113 -21.21 -14.22 -10.02
N SER A 114 -21.48 -15.40 -9.47
CA SER A 114 -21.44 -15.60 -8.01
C SER A 114 -20.05 -15.30 -7.43
N ALA A 115 -19.97 -15.08 -6.11
CA ALA A 115 -18.69 -14.89 -5.43
C ALA A 115 -17.69 -16.03 -5.71
N VAL A 116 -18.15 -17.28 -5.67
CA VAL A 116 -17.32 -18.46 -5.93
C VAL A 116 -16.80 -18.49 -7.37
N GLN A 117 -17.63 -18.15 -8.36
CA GLN A 117 -17.22 -18.07 -9.75
C GLN A 117 -16.16 -16.99 -9.97
N ASN A 118 -16.36 -15.81 -9.39
CA ASN A 118 -15.37 -14.73 -9.44
C ASN A 118 -14.04 -15.17 -8.81
N ILE A 119 -14.08 -15.78 -7.62
CA ILE A 119 -12.89 -16.27 -6.93
C ILE A 119 -12.18 -17.33 -7.79
N ASN A 120 -12.91 -18.27 -8.38
CA ASN A 120 -12.33 -19.29 -9.26
C ASN A 120 -11.61 -18.65 -10.45
N ARG A 121 -12.29 -17.73 -11.15
CA ARG A 121 -11.76 -17.04 -12.32
C ARG A 121 -10.53 -16.22 -11.99
N LEU A 122 -10.60 -15.38 -10.96
CA LEU A 122 -9.55 -14.45 -10.61
C LEU A 122 -8.31 -15.16 -10.03
N CYS A 123 -8.50 -16.19 -9.19
CA CYS A 123 -7.41 -16.76 -8.41
C CYS A 123 -6.91 -18.14 -8.89
N PHE A 124 -7.75 -18.93 -9.57
CA PHE A 124 -7.47 -20.37 -9.79
C PHE A 124 -7.41 -20.78 -11.27
N GLU A 125 -8.09 -20.08 -12.17
CA GLU A 125 -8.00 -20.34 -13.61
C GLU A 125 -6.58 -20.07 -14.16
N GLU A 126 -6.23 -20.70 -15.29
CA GLU A 126 -4.89 -20.59 -15.89
C GLU A 126 -4.53 -19.14 -16.27
N GLY A 127 -5.52 -18.38 -16.72
CA GLY A 127 -5.38 -16.95 -17.03
C GLY A 127 -5.87 -16.01 -15.93
N GLY A 128 -6.08 -16.49 -14.70
CA GLY A 128 -6.61 -15.67 -13.61
C GLY A 128 -5.67 -14.52 -13.25
N GLU A 129 -6.20 -13.30 -13.21
CA GLU A 129 -5.44 -12.06 -13.03
C GLU A 129 -4.67 -12.03 -11.70
N LEU A 130 -5.22 -12.66 -10.66
CA LEU A 130 -4.64 -12.66 -9.31
C LEU A 130 -3.71 -13.85 -9.05
N ARG A 131 -3.56 -14.76 -10.02
CA ARG A 131 -2.73 -15.97 -9.86
C ARG A 131 -1.25 -15.67 -9.68
N SER A 132 -0.73 -14.68 -10.40
CA SER A 132 0.67 -14.22 -10.32
C SER A 132 0.82 -12.90 -9.55
N GLU A 133 -0.28 -12.36 -9.02
CA GLU A 133 -0.29 -11.05 -8.37
C GLU A 133 0.61 -11.01 -7.14
N PHE A 134 0.68 -12.09 -6.36
CA PHE A 134 1.58 -12.16 -5.22
C PHE A 134 3.04 -11.91 -5.64
N ASP A 135 3.54 -12.59 -6.65
CA ASP A 135 4.93 -12.42 -7.10
C ASP A 135 5.14 -11.04 -7.77
N ASN A 136 4.19 -10.63 -8.61
CA ASN A 136 4.26 -9.36 -9.36
C ASN A 136 4.25 -8.14 -8.42
N LEU A 137 3.38 -8.15 -7.41
CA LEU A 137 3.22 -7.06 -6.46
C LEU A 137 4.53 -6.83 -5.70
N TYR A 138 5.12 -7.87 -5.10
CA TYR A 138 6.35 -7.72 -4.34
C TYR A 138 7.54 -7.34 -5.24
N ALA A 139 7.62 -7.89 -6.46
CA ALA A 139 8.65 -7.54 -7.43
C ALA A 139 8.57 -6.06 -7.87
N SER A 140 7.36 -5.50 -7.96
CA SER A 140 7.15 -4.10 -8.33
C SER A 140 7.45 -3.12 -7.18
N LEU A 141 7.16 -3.51 -5.93
CA LEU A 141 7.28 -2.65 -4.76
C LEU A 141 8.70 -2.62 -4.17
N PHE A 142 9.43 -3.73 -4.24
CA PHE A 142 10.69 -3.90 -3.51
C PHE A 142 11.83 -4.31 -4.44
N LYS A 143 12.99 -3.64 -4.30
CA LYS A 143 14.22 -4.03 -5.02
C LYS A 143 14.69 -5.45 -4.65
N ASN A 144 14.53 -5.83 -3.38
CA ASN A 144 14.88 -7.15 -2.85
C ASN A 144 13.60 -7.91 -2.45
N ALA A 145 12.71 -8.15 -3.42
CA ALA A 145 11.41 -8.79 -3.19
C ALA A 145 11.50 -10.16 -2.49
N GLN A 146 12.55 -10.95 -2.77
CA GLN A 146 12.71 -12.30 -2.23
C GLN A 146 12.76 -12.34 -0.70
N GLU A 147 13.48 -11.41 -0.05
CA GLU A 147 13.56 -11.38 1.41
C GLU A 147 12.22 -10.93 2.03
N HIS A 148 11.48 -10.05 1.34
CA HIS A 148 10.15 -9.60 1.77
C HIS A 148 9.15 -10.75 1.71
N VAL A 149 9.13 -11.48 0.58
CA VAL A 149 8.31 -12.68 0.40
C VAL A 149 8.61 -13.72 1.46
N ALA A 150 9.89 -14.00 1.74
CA ALA A 150 10.27 -14.99 2.77
C ALA A 150 9.75 -14.63 4.17
N VAL A 151 9.71 -13.34 4.52
CA VAL A 151 9.11 -12.87 5.78
C VAL A 151 7.60 -13.10 5.82
N ILE A 152 6.92 -12.82 4.71
CA ILE A 152 5.45 -12.95 4.61
C ILE A 152 5.04 -14.42 4.64
N GLU A 153 5.74 -15.28 3.90
CA GLU A 153 5.55 -16.73 3.93
C GLU A 153 5.78 -17.29 5.35
N ALA A 154 6.85 -16.85 6.02
CA ALA A 154 7.13 -17.27 7.40
C ALA A 154 5.99 -16.88 8.36
N LEU A 155 5.47 -15.65 8.25
CA LEU A 155 4.32 -15.21 9.06
C LEU A 155 3.05 -15.98 8.73
N ALA A 156 2.81 -16.30 7.47
CA ALA A 156 1.63 -17.06 7.03
C ALA A 156 1.57 -18.49 7.61
N THR A 157 2.70 -19.05 8.06
CA THR A 157 2.73 -20.37 8.71
C THR A 157 2.12 -20.41 10.11
N LYS A 158 1.82 -19.24 10.72
CA LYS A 158 1.31 -19.13 12.09
C LYS A 158 0.07 -18.25 12.14
N ALA A 159 -0.92 -18.70 12.90
CA ALA A 159 -2.14 -17.91 13.16
C ALA A 159 -1.89 -16.75 14.14
N SER A 160 -0.85 -16.85 14.97
CA SER A 160 -0.37 -15.80 15.87
C SER A 160 0.95 -15.25 15.35
N GLY A 161 1.19 -13.95 15.48
CA GLY A 161 2.44 -13.31 15.05
C GLY A 161 3.70 -13.96 15.64
N LEU A 162 4.83 -13.72 14.98
CA LEU A 162 6.14 -14.25 15.39
C LEU A 162 6.95 -13.19 16.14
N SER A 163 7.75 -13.62 17.12
CA SER A 163 8.82 -12.76 17.63
C SER A 163 9.87 -12.52 16.54
N ARG A 164 10.66 -11.46 16.70
CA ARG A 164 11.72 -11.13 15.73
C ARG A 164 12.72 -12.29 15.55
N GLU A 165 13.09 -12.96 16.64
CA GLU A 165 14.05 -14.05 16.62
C GLU A 165 13.50 -15.28 15.87
N GLU A 166 12.24 -15.64 16.14
CA GLU A 166 11.57 -16.74 15.44
C GLU A 166 11.36 -16.44 13.97
N LEU A 167 11.03 -15.19 13.64
CA LEU A 167 10.84 -14.75 12.26
C LEU A 167 12.14 -14.87 11.46
N ILE A 168 13.25 -14.37 11.99
CA ILE A 168 14.57 -14.45 11.35
C ILE A 168 14.96 -15.91 11.10
N LYS A 169 14.72 -16.78 12.09
CA LYS A 169 15.03 -18.21 11.97
C LYS A 169 14.15 -18.92 10.93
N THR A 170 12.85 -18.62 10.90
CA THR A 170 11.89 -19.25 9.98
C THR A 170 12.08 -18.76 8.54
N ALA A 171 12.24 -17.45 8.35
CA ALA A 171 12.47 -16.83 7.05
C ALA A 171 13.91 -17.02 6.54
N LYS A 172 14.83 -17.54 7.37
CA LYS A 172 16.25 -17.76 7.05
C LYS A 172 16.98 -16.50 6.55
N ILE A 173 16.62 -15.36 7.11
CA ILE A 173 17.25 -14.07 6.81
C ILE A 173 18.33 -13.74 7.84
N ASN A 174 19.25 -12.83 7.51
CA ASN A 174 20.28 -12.40 8.45
C ASN A 174 19.69 -11.54 9.58
N ASN A 175 20.33 -11.51 10.75
CA ASN A 175 19.98 -10.54 11.79
C ASN A 175 20.88 -9.31 11.65
N GLY A 176 20.31 -8.15 11.34
CA GLY A 176 21.07 -6.92 11.19
C GLY A 176 20.22 -5.70 10.82
N GLY A 177 20.89 -4.61 10.45
CA GLY A 177 20.24 -3.36 10.05
C GLY A 177 19.32 -3.51 8.83
N GLY A 178 19.70 -4.36 7.86
CA GLY A 178 18.88 -4.66 6.68
C GLY A 178 17.51 -5.23 7.04
N THR A 179 17.46 -6.19 7.97
CA THR A 179 16.21 -6.80 8.44
C THR A 179 15.32 -5.82 9.18
N THR A 180 15.90 -4.87 9.92
CA THR A 180 15.10 -3.79 10.54
C THR A 180 14.47 -2.90 9.49
N MET A 181 15.21 -2.58 8.42
CA MET A 181 14.69 -1.77 7.33
C MET A 181 13.59 -2.49 6.55
N LEU A 182 13.80 -3.77 6.22
CA LEU A 182 12.83 -4.64 5.56
C LEU A 182 11.52 -4.73 6.36
N LEU A 183 11.58 -5.01 7.66
CA LEU A 183 10.37 -5.10 8.49
C LEU A 183 9.65 -3.75 8.57
N LYS A 184 10.40 -2.65 8.60
CA LYS A 184 9.81 -1.31 8.57
C LYS A 184 9.12 -1.03 7.24
N GLU A 185 9.71 -1.42 6.12
CA GLU A 185 9.10 -1.27 4.80
C GLU A 185 7.78 -2.05 4.71
N LEU A 186 7.76 -3.31 5.16
CA LEU A 186 6.53 -4.11 5.21
C LEU A 186 5.46 -3.52 6.15
N GLU A 187 5.85 -2.95 7.29
CA GLU A 187 4.94 -2.30 8.24
C GLU A 187 4.34 -1.01 7.66
N GLU A 188 5.16 -0.17 7.01
CA GLU A 188 4.72 1.08 6.37
C GLU A 188 3.80 0.82 5.16
N CYS A 189 4.06 -0.25 4.40
CA CYS A 189 3.18 -0.73 3.33
C CYS A 189 1.88 -1.38 3.85
N GLY A 190 1.77 -1.66 5.16
CA GLY A 190 0.60 -2.28 5.76
C GLY A 190 0.48 -3.79 5.54
N PHE A 191 1.53 -4.46 5.04
CA PHE A 191 1.56 -5.92 4.87
C PHE A 191 1.68 -6.65 6.21
N ILE A 192 2.35 -6.03 7.19
CA ILE A 192 2.50 -6.58 8.54
C ILE A 192 2.16 -5.53 9.60
N ARG A 193 1.92 -6.00 10.83
CA ARG A 193 1.73 -5.14 11.99
C ARG A 193 2.54 -5.66 13.17
N LYS A 194 3.22 -4.76 13.88
CA LYS A 194 3.85 -5.05 15.16
C LYS A 194 2.87 -4.84 16.31
N TYR A 195 2.84 -5.77 17.26
CA TYR A 195 2.08 -5.62 18.51
C TYR A 195 2.89 -6.17 19.70
N PRO A 196 2.70 -5.63 20.91
CA PRO A 196 3.26 -6.21 22.13
C PRO A 196 2.49 -7.50 22.48
N ALA A 197 3.22 -8.58 22.73
CA ALA A 197 2.66 -9.75 23.39
C ALA A 197 2.44 -9.40 24.87
N PHE A 198 1.22 -9.60 25.35
CA PHE A 198 0.83 -9.36 26.74
C PHE A 198 1.48 -10.36 27.69
#